data_AF-A0A957N3U5-F1
#
_entry.id   AF-A0A957N3U5-F1
#
_cell.length_a   1.000
_cell.length_b   1.000
_cell.length_c   1.000
_cell.angle_alpha   90.00
_cell.angle_beta   90.00
_cell.angle_gamma   90.00
#
_symmetry.space_group_name_H-M   'P 1'
#
loop_
_entity.id
_entity.type
_entity.pdbx_description
1 polymer ?
#
loop_
_entity_poly.entity_id
_entity_poly.type
_entity_poly.pdbx_seq_one_letter_code
_entity_poly.pdbx_strand_id
1 'polypeptide(L)'
;MNRPAITRTTCARIPTEFGEFKLCHYVNDHDRKEHLAVVMGDVSSAVTAETHAENGVLVRVHSECFTGDVLGSRRCDCGEQLARAMVLIAAEGRGVIVYLRQEGRGIGLENKLRAYNLQDQGYDTVDANLMLGHQADEREYWAAAGILEDLGVTHVRLLTNNPAKIEHLRALGVDVCTRVPIEPTVHADNAGYLETKVARMRHMLGISAPAPVTAGATAPHAPMLQDLRTRLAQHTDPHRPFVTLSYAQSLDGSIAAQPGAPMRLSGPAAMAMTHAVRAAHDAILVGIGTVLADNPRLTVRLVDGASPRPVVLDSKL
;
A
#
# COMPACT_ATOMS: atom_id res chain seq x y z
N MET A 1 -24.63 22.87 11.69
CA MET A 1 -23.77 23.77 10.90
C MET A 1 -24.05 23.51 9.43
N ASN A 2 -24.19 24.56 8.61
CA ASN A 2 -24.46 24.41 7.18
C ASN A 2 -23.17 23.91 6.50
N ARG A 3 -23.20 22.72 5.88
CA ARG A 3 -22.06 22.14 5.16
C ARG A 3 -21.81 22.97 3.88
N PRO A 4 -20.56 23.20 3.45
CA PRO A 4 -20.31 23.83 2.17
C PRO A 4 -21.00 23.12 1.02
N ALA A 5 -21.41 23.89 0.01
CA ALA A 5 -22.07 23.36 -1.17
C ALA A 5 -21.02 22.74 -2.10
N ILE A 6 -21.35 21.55 -2.64
CA ILE A 6 -20.56 20.90 -3.68
C ILE A 6 -21.46 20.61 -4.87
N THR A 7 -20.99 20.91 -6.07
CA THR A 7 -21.80 20.82 -7.29
C THR A 7 -21.04 20.07 -8.37
N ARG A 8 -21.66 19.02 -8.91
CA ARG A 8 -21.16 18.29 -10.07
C ARG A 8 -21.32 19.14 -11.33
N THR A 9 -20.23 19.36 -12.07
CA THR A 9 -20.28 20.18 -13.29
C THR A 9 -20.30 19.34 -14.56
N THR A 10 -19.58 18.22 -14.60
CA THR A 10 -19.53 17.34 -15.76
C THR A 10 -19.09 15.93 -15.38
N CYS A 11 -19.37 14.94 -16.24
CA CYS A 11 -18.77 13.62 -16.16
C CYS A 11 -18.37 13.12 -17.55
N ALA A 12 -17.28 12.37 -17.62
CA ALA A 12 -16.80 11.75 -18.86
C ALA A 12 -16.45 10.27 -18.64
N ARG A 13 -16.58 9.45 -19.69
CA ARG A 13 -16.08 8.07 -19.69
C ARG A 13 -14.55 8.08 -19.75
N ILE A 14 -13.93 7.34 -18.85
CA ILE A 14 -12.47 7.15 -18.75
C ILE A 14 -12.18 5.64 -18.82
N PRO A 15 -11.78 5.11 -19.99
CA PRO A 15 -11.28 3.76 -20.08
C PRO A 15 -9.90 3.67 -19.41
N THR A 16 -9.69 2.64 -18.60
CA THR A 16 -8.42 2.37 -17.91
C THR A 16 -8.02 0.92 -18.09
N GLU A 17 -6.77 0.57 -17.76
CA GLU A 17 -6.34 -0.84 -17.73
C GLU A 17 -7.12 -1.70 -16.72
N PHE A 18 -7.70 -1.06 -15.69
CA PHE A 18 -8.48 -1.75 -14.66
C PHE A 18 -9.95 -1.92 -15.05
N GLY A 19 -10.43 -1.19 -16.06
CA GLY A 19 -11.84 -1.24 -16.48
C GLY A 19 -12.40 0.12 -16.88
N GLU A 20 -13.70 0.14 -17.10
CA GLU A 20 -14.44 1.32 -17.56
C GLU A 20 -14.94 2.15 -16.36
N PHE A 21 -14.41 3.35 -16.23
CA PHE A 21 -14.85 4.29 -15.21
C PHE A 21 -15.53 5.51 -15.83
N LYS A 22 -16.30 6.22 -15.01
CA LYS A 22 -16.80 7.56 -15.26
C LYS A 22 -16.11 8.52 -14.30
N LEU A 23 -15.43 9.53 -14.81
CA LEU A 23 -14.83 10.60 -14.00
C LEU A 23 -15.80 11.77 -13.94
N CYS A 24 -16.25 12.11 -12.74
CA CYS A 24 -17.12 13.25 -12.48
C CYS A 24 -16.34 14.36 -11.80
N HIS A 25 -16.54 15.59 -12.27
CA HIS A 25 -15.90 16.80 -11.78
C HIS A 25 -16.83 17.58 -10.86
N TYR A 26 -16.30 18.05 -9.74
CA TYR A 26 -17.02 18.78 -8.70
C TYR A 26 -16.31 20.08 -8.34
N VAL A 27 -17.10 21.13 -8.11
CA VAL A 27 -16.64 22.43 -7.59
C VAL A 27 -17.34 22.73 -6.27
N ASN A 28 -16.76 23.62 -5.46
CA ASN A 28 -17.31 24.00 -4.16
C ASN A 28 -17.24 25.51 -3.91
N ASP A 29 -18.04 25.98 -2.95
CA ASP A 29 -18.16 27.39 -2.56
C ASP A 29 -17.25 27.80 -1.37
N HIS A 30 -16.43 26.89 -0.85
CA HIS A 30 -15.59 27.09 0.32
C HIS A 30 -14.16 27.48 0.00
N ASP A 31 -13.43 26.62 -0.72
CA ASP A 31 -12.01 26.81 -1.04
C ASP A 31 -11.73 26.92 -2.55
N ARG A 32 -12.78 26.84 -3.37
CA ARG A 32 -12.74 26.83 -4.85
C ARG A 32 -11.86 25.73 -5.44
N LYS A 33 -11.45 24.74 -4.65
CA LYS A 33 -10.75 23.58 -5.19
C LYS A 33 -11.72 22.69 -5.93
N GLU A 34 -11.20 22.07 -6.98
CA GLU A 34 -11.94 21.08 -7.73
C GLU A 34 -11.76 19.72 -7.07
N HIS A 35 -12.77 18.86 -7.13
CA HIS A 35 -12.68 17.49 -6.65
C HIS A 35 -13.20 16.55 -7.71
N LEU A 36 -12.77 15.29 -7.64
CA LEU A 36 -13.12 14.30 -8.64
C LEU A 36 -13.78 13.08 -7.98
N ALA A 37 -14.69 12.44 -8.70
CA ALA A 37 -15.19 11.12 -8.36
C ALA A 37 -14.96 10.17 -9.54
N VAL A 38 -14.23 9.09 -9.30
CA VAL A 38 -14.03 8.00 -10.26
C VAL A 38 -15.07 6.92 -9.93
N VAL A 39 -16.05 6.75 -10.80
CA VAL A 39 -17.25 5.93 -10.55
C VAL A 39 -17.26 4.73 -11.50
N MET A 40 -17.52 3.54 -10.97
CA MET A 40 -17.77 2.34 -11.75
C MET A 40 -19.15 1.77 -11.41
N GLY A 41 -19.87 1.33 -12.45
CA GLY A 41 -21.20 0.75 -12.31
C GLY A 41 -22.26 1.75 -11.85
N ASP A 42 -23.43 1.24 -11.47
CA ASP A 42 -24.49 2.03 -10.86
C ASP A 42 -24.29 2.06 -9.33
N VAL A 43 -23.95 3.25 -8.84
CA VAL A 43 -23.67 3.50 -7.43
C VAL A 43 -24.84 4.16 -6.70
N SER A 44 -25.88 4.55 -7.44
CA SER A 44 -27.10 5.05 -6.83
C SER A 44 -27.79 3.89 -6.10
N SER A 45 -28.12 4.10 -4.83
CA SER A 45 -28.66 3.04 -3.99
C SER A 45 -30.18 3.21 -3.88
N ALA A 46 -30.93 2.41 -4.64
CA ALA A 46 -32.33 2.11 -4.33
C ALA A 46 -32.39 0.66 -3.84
N VAL A 47 -32.05 0.40 -2.58
CA VAL A 47 -32.10 -0.96 -2.02
C VAL A 47 -32.89 -0.96 -0.71
N THR A 48 -33.84 -1.88 -0.64
CA THR A 48 -34.71 -2.16 0.51
C THR A 48 -33.93 -2.76 1.68
N ALA A 49 -34.47 -2.61 2.89
CA ALA A 49 -33.82 -2.75 4.19
C ALA A 49 -33.16 -4.12 4.54
N GLU A 50 -33.12 -5.09 3.63
CA GLU A 50 -32.92 -6.50 4.00
C GLU A 50 -31.46 -6.98 3.94
N THR A 51 -30.50 -6.21 3.40
CA THR A 51 -29.05 -6.59 3.41
C THR A 51 -28.11 -5.38 3.40
N HIS A 52 -28.21 -4.55 4.45
CA HIS A 52 -27.53 -3.25 4.57
C HIS A 52 -25.97 -3.31 4.55
N ALA A 53 -25.36 -4.36 5.09
CA ALA A 53 -23.90 -4.43 5.25
C ALA A 53 -23.14 -5.04 4.06
N GLU A 54 -23.77 -5.92 3.28
CA GLU A 54 -23.16 -6.63 2.14
C GLU A 54 -23.40 -5.89 0.81
N ASN A 55 -24.53 -5.18 0.69
CA ASN A 55 -24.92 -4.46 -0.53
C ASN A 55 -24.48 -2.99 -0.61
N GLY A 56 -23.70 -2.52 0.39
CA GLY A 56 -23.12 -1.17 0.37
C GLY A 56 -22.20 -0.95 -0.83
N VAL A 57 -22.08 0.30 -1.29
CA VAL A 57 -21.16 0.67 -2.36
C VAL A 57 -19.73 0.63 -1.85
N LEU A 58 -18.82 0.00 -2.59
CA LEU A 58 -17.39 0.04 -2.27
C LEU A 58 -16.83 1.43 -2.55
N VAL A 59 -16.39 2.14 -1.50
CA VAL A 59 -15.93 3.53 -1.61
C VAL A 59 -14.51 3.67 -1.11
N ARG A 60 -13.69 4.41 -1.85
CA ARG A 60 -12.39 4.91 -1.42
C ARG A 60 -12.39 6.42 -1.38
N VAL A 61 -12.17 7.02 -0.22
CA VAL A 61 -11.88 8.46 -0.12
C VAL A 61 -10.36 8.65 -0.15
N HIS A 62 -9.84 9.09 -1.29
CA HIS A 62 -8.42 9.31 -1.54
C HIS A 62 -8.08 10.79 -1.39
N SER A 63 -7.01 11.09 -0.67
CA SER A 63 -6.47 12.46 -0.58
C SER A 63 -5.34 12.54 -1.59
N GLU A 64 -5.40 13.53 -2.48
CA GLU A 64 -4.40 13.79 -3.52
C GLU A 64 -2.97 13.70 -2.99
N CYS A 65 -2.13 13.01 -3.75
CA CYS A 65 -0.70 12.92 -3.52
C CYS A 65 0.01 12.88 -4.87
N PHE A 66 0.29 14.03 -5.47
CA PHE A 66 0.93 14.18 -6.77
C PHE A 66 2.18 13.29 -6.92
N THR A 67 3.06 13.31 -5.92
CA THR A 67 4.29 12.51 -5.93
C THR A 67 4.02 11.01 -5.96
N GLY A 68 3.02 10.51 -5.25
CA GLY A 68 2.69 9.08 -5.23
C GLY A 68 1.83 8.67 -6.42
N ASP A 69 0.77 9.44 -6.68
CA ASP A 69 -0.29 9.12 -7.62
C ASP A 69 0.14 9.32 -9.08
N VAL A 70 0.94 10.34 -9.37
CA VAL A 70 1.37 10.69 -10.74
C VAL A 70 2.80 10.25 -11.02
N LEU A 71 3.72 10.47 -10.07
CA LEU A 71 5.15 10.17 -10.28
C LEU A 71 5.58 8.77 -9.80
N GLY A 72 4.69 8.01 -9.16
CA GLY A 72 5.01 6.68 -8.64
C GLY A 72 6.03 6.68 -7.50
N SER A 73 6.10 7.76 -6.71
CA SER A 73 7.05 7.88 -5.60
C SER A 73 6.87 6.77 -4.57
N ARG A 74 7.99 6.13 -4.21
CA ARG A 74 8.05 5.11 -3.15
C ARG A 74 8.17 5.67 -1.73
N ARG A 75 8.31 6.99 -1.57
CA ARG A 75 8.36 7.66 -0.24
C ARG A 75 7.04 7.57 0.53
N CYS A 76 5.96 7.25 -0.16
CA CYS A 76 4.64 7.02 0.43
C CYS A 76 3.95 5.86 -0.28
N ASP A 77 2.82 5.41 0.27
CA ASP A 77 1.99 4.34 -0.29
C ASP A 77 0.76 4.86 -1.05
N CYS A 78 0.67 6.17 -1.33
CA CYS A 78 -0.53 6.79 -1.90
C CYS A 78 -0.88 6.25 -3.30
N GLY A 79 0.07 6.21 -4.23
CA GLY A 79 -0.18 5.74 -5.59
C GLY A 79 -0.59 4.27 -5.63
N GLU A 80 0.04 3.44 -4.80
CA GLU A 80 -0.30 2.01 -4.69
C GLU A 80 -1.69 1.81 -4.08
N GLN A 81 -2.06 2.61 -3.07
CA GLN A 81 -3.41 2.58 -2.51
C GLN A 81 -4.47 3.04 -3.52
N LEU A 82 -4.16 4.03 -4.37
CA LEU A 82 -5.07 4.47 -5.43
C LEU A 82 -5.27 3.35 -6.47
N ALA A 83 -4.18 2.79 -7.00
CA ALA A 83 -4.22 1.69 -7.96
C ALA A 83 -4.95 0.46 -7.38
N ARG A 84 -4.67 0.10 -6.12
CA ARG A 84 -5.34 -1.02 -5.45
C ARG A 84 -6.84 -0.78 -5.27
N ALA A 85 -7.24 0.45 -4.95
CA ALA A 85 -8.65 0.80 -4.88
C ALA A 85 -9.33 0.67 -6.25
N MET A 86 -8.68 1.10 -7.34
CA MET A 86 -9.19 0.91 -8.70
C MET A 86 -9.37 -0.57 -9.03
N VAL A 87 -8.39 -1.41 -8.71
CA VAL A 87 -8.46 -2.88 -8.92
C VAL A 87 -9.60 -3.52 -8.13
N LEU A 88 -9.76 -3.15 -6.85
CA LEU A 88 -10.82 -3.72 -6.01
C LEU A 88 -12.21 -3.29 -6.50
N ILE A 89 -12.38 -2.02 -6.87
CA ILE A 89 -13.64 -1.52 -7.43
C ILE A 89 -13.92 -2.16 -8.79
N ALA A 90 -12.90 -2.34 -9.63
CA ALA A 90 -13.00 -3.05 -10.89
C ALA A 90 -13.51 -4.49 -10.73
N ALA A 91 -12.93 -5.23 -9.78
CA ALA A 91 -13.33 -6.60 -9.49
C ALA A 91 -14.77 -6.70 -8.97
N GLU A 92 -15.23 -5.71 -8.21
CA GLU A 92 -16.61 -5.63 -7.71
C GLU A 92 -17.60 -5.15 -8.79
N GLY A 93 -17.12 -4.45 -9.82
CA GLY A 93 -17.94 -3.87 -10.90
C GLY A 93 -18.81 -2.68 -10.48
N ARG A 94 -18.75 -2.28 -9.20
CA ARG A 94 -19.56 -1.21 -8.61
C ARG A 94 -18.79 -0.52 -7.49
N GLY A 95 -18.52 0.78 -7.63
CA GLY A 95 -17.83 1.53 -6.59
C GLY A 95 -17.44 2.95 -6.96
N VAL A 96 -16.91 3.68 -5.97
CA VAL A 96 -16.52 5.09 -6.11
C VAL A 96 -15.15 5.35 -5.47
N ILE A 97 -14.26 6.03 -6.20
CA ILE A 97 -13.10 6.70 -5.62
C ILE A 97 -13.39 8.19 -5.58
N VAL A 98 -13.55 8.76 -4.38
CA VAL A 98 -13.59 10.21 -4.20
C VAL A 98 -12.15 10.70 -4.08
N TYR A 99 -11.68 11.45 -5.07
CA TYR A 99 -10.35 12.04 -5.12
C TYR A 99 -10.42 13.50 -4.68
N LEU A 100 -10.06 13.74 -3.42
CA LEU A 100 -10.07 15.06 -2.80
C LEU A 100 -8.74 15.76 -3.08
N ARG A 101 -8.79 16.94 -3.70
CA ARG A 101 -7.62 17.79 -3.99
C ARG A 101 -7.13 18.51 -2.73
N GLN A 102 -6.58 17.73 -1.80
CA GLN A 102 -6.05 18.17 -0.52
C GLN A 102 -4.65 17.60 -0.29
N GLU A 103 -3.74 17.98 -1.19
CA GLU A 103 -2.33 17.61 -1.16
C GLU A 103 -1.66 17.89 0.20
N GLY A 104 -0.70 17.05 0.58
CA GLY A 104 0.10 17.24 1.78
C GLY A 104 -0.66 17.15 3.10
N ARG A 105 -1.88 16.58 3.12
CA ARG A 105 -2.82 16.66 4.27
C ARG A 105 -3.40 18.06 4.51
N GLY A 106 -3.57 18.83 3.44
CA GLY A 106 -4.17 20.17 3.50
C GLY A 106 -3.17 21.31 3.33
N ILE A 107 -1.88 21.07 3.62
CA ILE A 107 -0.82 22.10 3.58
C ILE A 107 -0.32 22.43 2.17
N GLY A 108 -0.70 21.63 1.17
CA GLY A 108 -0.28 21.80 -0.23
C GLY A 108 1.08 21.16 -0.59
N LEU A 109 1.38 21.12 -1.88
CA LEU A 109 2.57 20.45 -2.42
C LEU A 109 3.87 21.11 -1.96
N GLU A 110 3.94 22.43 -1.96
CA GLU A 110 5.14 23.18 -1.57
C GLU A 110 5.56 22.85 -0.14
N ASN A 111 4.65 22.96 0.82
CA ASN A 111 4.94 22.67 2.22
C ASN A 111 5.24 21.18 2.46
N LYS A 112 4.61 20.29 1.70
CA LYS A 112 4.98 18.86 1.69
C LYS A 112 6.43 18.64 1.25
N LEU A 113 6.90 19.32 0.21
CA LEU A 113 8.29 19.22 -0.23
C LEU A 113 9.26 19.80 0.81
N ARG A 114 8.89 20.91 1.47
CA ARG A 114 9.67 21.45 2.60
C ARG A 114 9.75 20.44 3.75
N ALA A 115 8.65 19.76 4.08
CA ALA A 115 8.63 18.71 5.10
C ALA A 115 9.50 17.51 4.70
N TYR A 116 9.58 17.15 3.42
CA TYR A 116 10.51 16.13 2.93
C TYR A 116 11.97 16.53 3.10
N ASN A 117 12.32 17.79 2.83
CA ASN A 117 13.70 18.26 3.04
C ASN A 117 14.12 18.18 4.51
N LEU A 118 13.19 18.43 5.45
CA LEU A 118 13.44 18.25 6.88
C LEU A 118 13.54 16.76 7.26
N GLN A 119 12.72 15.90 6.66
CA GLN A 119 12.83 14.46 6.89
C GLN A 119 14.16 13.88 6.39
N ASP A 120 14.64 14.36 5.24
CA ASP A 120 15.95 13.98 4.70
C ASP A 120 17.11 14.45 5.59
N GLN A 121 16.86 15.39 6.52
CA GLN A 121 17.78 15.83 7.58
C GLN A 121 17.62 15.05 8.90
N GLY A 122 16.73 14.06 8.96
CA GLY A 122 16.54 13.16 10.10
C GLY A 122 15.36 13.48 11.01
N TYR A 123 14.57 14.52 10.72
CA TYR A 123 13.36 14.82 11.49
C TYR A 123 12.22 13.87 11.11
N ASP A 124 11.41 13.43 12.07
CA ASP A 124 10.24 12.62 11.74
C ASP A 124 9.12 13.45 11.08
N THR A 125 8.13 12.77 10.48
CA THR A 125 7.06 13.46 9.74
C THR A 125 6.22 14.41 10.59
N VAL A 126 6.06 14.15 11.89
CA VAL A 126 5.25 15.02 12.76
C VAL A 126 6.08 16.23 13.17
N ASP A 127 7.33 16.01 13.54
CA ASP A 127 8.25 17.07 13.97
C ASP A 127 8.57 18.02 12.80
N ALA A 128 8.75 17.48 11.59
CA ALA A 128 8.89 18.27 10.37
C ALA A 128 7.66 19.17 10.10
N ASN A 129 6.44 18.70 10.36
CA ASN A 129 5.23 19.50 10.18
C ASN A 129 5.06 20.57 11.27
N LEU A 130 5.36 20.23 12.53
CA LEU A 130 5.34 21.18 13.64
C LEU A 130 6.38 22.30 13.45
N MET A 131 7.57 21.97 12.95
CA MET A 131 8.62 22.95 12.61
C MET A 131 8.19 23.92 11.50
N LEU A 132 7.31 23.47 10.60
CA LEU A 132 6.73 24.30 9.55
C LEU A 132 5.47 25.05 9.99
N GLY A 133 5.03 24.89 11.24
CA GLY A 133 3.85 25.56 11.80
C GLY A 133 2.51 24.95 11.41
N HIS A 134 2.49 23.71 10.94
CA HIS A 134 1.28 23.01 10.50
C HIS A 134 0.77 21.98 11.53
N GLN A 135 -0.54 21.72 11.56
CA GLN A 135 -1.08 20.61 12.34
C GLN A 135 -0.70 19.26 11.71
N ALA A 136 -0.76 18.18 12.49
CA ALA A 136 -0.43 16.84 12.01
C ALA A 136 -1.38 16.33 10.89
N ASP A 137 -2.61 16.85 10.84
CA ASP A 137 -3.64 16.54 9.86
C ASP A 137 -4.69 17.68 9.80
N GLU A 138 -4.76 18.43 8.70
CA GLU A 138 -5.71 19.54 8.48
C GLU A 138 -6.82 19.16 7.50
N ARG A 139 -7.00 17.86 7.25
CA ARG A 139 -7.94 17.39 6.22
C ARG A 139 -9.38 17.48 6.69
N GLU A 140 -10.19 18.05 5.82
CA GLU A 140 -11.64 18.05 5.95
C GLU A 140 -12.26 17.06 4.96
N TYR A 141 -13.38 16.44 5.38
CA TYR A 141 -14.05 15.40 4.61
C TYR A 141 -15.46 15.79 4.15
N TRP A 142 -15.88 17.04 4.36
CA TRP A 142 -17.21 17.52 3.98
C TRP A 142 -17.47 17.37 2.47
N ALA A 143 -16.43 17.57 1.65
CA ALA A 143 -16.51 17.40 0.20
C ALA A 143 -16.81 15.96 -0.18
N ALA A 144 -16.19 14.98 0.50
CA ALA A 144 -16.50 13.58 0.25
C ALA A 144 -17.93 13.23 0.63
N ALA A 145 -18.44 13.74 1.75
CA ALA A 145 -19.83 13.53 2.13
C ALA A 145 -20.80 14.09 1.09
N GLY A 146 -20.57 15.32 0.60
CA GLY A 146 -21.43 15.93 -0.42
C GLY A 146 -21.34 15.26 -1.80
N ILE A 147 -20.15 14.78 -2.20
CA ILE A 147 -19.99 14.01 -3.44
C ILE A 147 -20.76 12.68 -3.37
N LEU A 148 -20.66 11.95 -2.25
CA LEU A 148 -21.38 10.69 -2.07
C LEU A 148 -22.90 10.88 -2.09
N GLU A 149 -23.38 11.99 -1.51
CA GLU A 149 -24.79 12.37 -1.53
C GLU A 149 -25.28 12.70 -2.96
N ASP A 150 -24.54 13.51 -3.75
CA ASP A 150 -24.89 13.78 -5.15
C ASP A 150 -24.88 12.52 -6.03
N LEU A 151 -24.01 11.56 -5.71
CA LEU A 151 -23.98 10.26 -6.39
C LEU A 151 -25.10 9.31 -5.95
N GLY A 152 -25.89 9.67 -4.93
CA GLY A 152 -26.96 8.82 -4.39
C GLY A 152 -26.45 7.58 -3.64
N VAL A 153 -25.23 7.65 -3.09
CA VAL A 153 -24.64 6.56 -2.30
C VAL A 153 -25.17 6.65 -0.87
N THR A 154 -26.03 5.71 -0.47
CA THR A 154 -26.61 5.70 0.89
C THR A 154 -25.78 4.90 1.88
N HIS A 155 -25.22 3.75 1.47
CA HIS A 155 -24.50 2.82 2.33
C HIS A 155 -23.09 2.59 1.83
N VAL A 156 -22.10 2.79 2.70
CA VAL A 156 -20.69 2.83 2.33
C VAL A 156 -19.90 1.67 2.94
N ARG A 157 -19.30 0.86 2.06
CA ARG A 157 -18.20 -0.06 2.39
C ARG A 157 -16.88 0.67 2.17
N LEU A 158 -16.28 1.22 3.23
CA LEU A 158 -15.17 2.17 3.12
C LEU A 158 -13.80 1.46 3.08
N LEU A 159 -13.07 1.62 1.97
CA LEU A 159 -11.68 1.20 1.78
C LEU A 159 -10.70 2.12 2.54
N THR A 160 -10.43 1.79 3.81
CA THR A 160 -9.51 2.59 4.63
C THR A 160 -8.87 1.84 5.80
N ASN A 161 -7.67 2.29 6.16
CA ASN A 161 -6.98 1.93 7.40
C ASN A 161 -6.94 3.09 8.40
N ASN A 162 -7.48 4.26 8.06
CA ASN A 162 -7.46 5.42 8.95
C ASN A 162 -8.78 5.45 9.76
N PRO A 163 -8.78 5.15 11.07
CA PRO A 163 -10.01 5.20 11.88
C PRO A 163 -10.58 6.62 11.97
N ALA A 164 -9.74 7.65 12.06
CA ALA A 164 -10.20 9.04 12.10
C ALA A 164 -11.00 9.43 10.84
N LYS A 165 -10.65 8.85 9.68
CA LYS A 165 -11.42 9.04 8.44
C LYS A 165 -12.83 8.45 8.54
N ILE A 166 -12.98 7.30 9.20
CA ILE A 166 -14.29 6.67 9.44
C ILE A 166 -15.13 7.57 10.36
N GLU A 167 -14.53 8.02 11.46
CA GLU A 167 -15.18 8.90 12.45
C GLU A 167 -15.65 10.21 11.82
N HIS A 168 -14.78 10.90 11.05
CA HIS A 168 -15.13 12.15 10.39
C HIS A 168 -16.26 11.98 9.36
N LEU A 169 -16.22 10.92 8.54
CA LEU A 169 -17.28 10.67 7.56
C LEU A 169 -18.62 10.37 8.24
N ARG A 170 -18.62 9.57 9.32
CA ARG A 170 -19.83 9.31 10.11
C ARG A 170 -20.38 10.58 10.77
N ALA A 171 -19.51 11.43 11.32
CA ALA A 171 -19.91 12.72 11.90
C ALA A 171 -20.53 13.66 10.86
N LEU A 172 -20.17 13.50 9.57
CA LEU A 172 -20.74 14.24 8.44
C LEU A 172 -22.02 13.59 7.88
N GLY A 173 -22.55 12.54 8.51
CA GLY A 173 -23.78 11.86 8.11
C GLY A 173 -23.61 10.75 7.07
N VAL A 174 -22.38 10.36 6.72
CA VAL A 174 -22.14 9.24 5.81
C VAL A 174 -22.31 7.92 6.57
N ASP A 175 -23.23 7.07 6.11
CA ASP A 175 -23.43 5.74 6.67
C ASP A 175 -22.32 4.78 6.20
N VAL A 176 -21.25 4.73 6.99
CA VAL A 176 -20.17 3.76 6.82
C VAL A 176 -20.55 2.45 7.51
N CYS A 177 -21.20 1.55 6.76
CA CYS A 177 -21.70 0.27 7.27
C CYS A 177 -20.57 -0.70 7.60
N THR A 178 -19.56 -0.79 6.71
CA THR A 178 -18.46 -1.75 6.85
C THR A 178 -17.13 -1.11 6.48
N ARG A 179 -16.09 -1.38 7.27
CA ARG A 179 -14.72 -1.03 6.90
C ARG A 179 -14.09 -2.16 6.09
N VAL A 180 -13.54 -1.83 4.94
CA VAL A 180 -12.73 -2.74 4.12
C VAL A 180 -11.25 -2.33 4.26
N PRO A 181 -10.37 -3.21 4.78
CA PRO A 181 -8.93 -2.92 4.85
C PRO A 181 -8.32 -2.73 3.46
N ILE A 182 -7.26 -1.93 3.37
CA ILE A 182 -6.44 -1.84 2.15
C ILE A 182 -4.98 -2.13 2.50
N GLU A 183 -4.46 -3.27 2.09
CA GLU A 183 -3.10 -3.66 2.50
C GLU A 183 -2.05 -2.70 1.89
N PRO A 184 -1.19 -2.06 2.71
CA PRO A 184 -0.11 -1.24 2.21
C PRO A 184 1.02 -2.12 1.65
N THR A 185 1.71 -1.65 0.61
CA THR A 185 2.97 -2.27 0.18
C THR A 185 4.12 -1.59 0.92
N VAL A 186 4.96 -2.40 1.59
CA VAL A 186 6.08 -1.90 2.39
C VAL A 186 7.38 -1.93 1.57
N HIS A 187 7.88 -0.74 1.24
CA HIS A 187 9.18 -0.46 0.63
C HIS A 187 10.19 -0.01 1.69
N ALA A 188 11.47 0.10 1.33
CA ALA A 188 12.47 0.71 2.21
C ALA A 188 12.18 2.21 2.43
N ASP A 189 11.80 2.92 1.37
CA ASP A 189 11.56 4.37 1.37
C ASP A 189 10.30 4.81 2.13
N ASN A 190 9.33 3.91 2.37
CA ASN A 190 8.09 4.22 3.09
C ASN A 190 7.97 3.51 4.46
N ALA A 191 8.96 2.71 4.88
CA ALA A 191 8.88 1.94 6.13
C ALA A 191 8.70 2.85 7.36
N GLY A 192 9.58 3.85 7.53
CA GLY A 192 9.47 4.81 8.65
C GLY A 192 8.19 5.65 8.60
N TYR A 193 7.70 5.95 7.39
CA TYR A 193 6.42 6.64 7.19
C TYR A 193 5.21 5.79 7.63
N LEU A 194 5.19 4.49 7.31
CA LEU A 194 4.14 3.56 7.71
C LEU A 194 4.18 3.28 9.22
N GLU A 195 5.37 3.15 9.81
CA GLU A 195 5.56 3.03 11.26
C GLU A 195 5.00 4.26 11.99
N THR A 196 5.31 5.46 11.51
CA THR A 196 4.78 6.72 12.06
C THR A 196 3.25 6.77 12.00
N LYS A 197 2.65 6.31 10.89
CA LYS A 197 1.17 6.23 10.74
C LYS A 197 0.52 5.36 11.81
N VAL A 198 1.15 4.25 12.20
CA VAL A 198 0.62 3.37 13.25
C VAL A 198 0.90 3.93 14.63
N ALA A 199 2.17 4.23 14.93
CA ALA A 199 2.59 4.62 16.27
C ALA A 199 2.00 5.97 16.72
N ARG A 200 1.98 6.96 15.82
CA ARG A 200 1.59 8.34 16.16
C ARG A 200 0.22 8.74 15.63
N MET A 201 -0.27 8.11 14.55
CA MET A 201 -1.53 8.50 13.90
C MET A 201 -2.64 7.43 13.97
N ARG A 202 -2.49 6.43 14.83
CA ARG A 202 -3.50 5.39 15.13
C ARG A 202 -4.05 4.66 13.90
N HIS A 203 -3.31 4.59 12.79
CA HIS A 203 -3.79 3.87 11.62
C HIS A 203 -3.89 2.36 11.94
N MET A 204 -5.00 1.73 11.56
CA MET A 204 -5.25 0.29 11.63
C MET A 204 -4.54 -0.43 10.48
N LEU A 205 -3.24 -0.20 10.33
CA LEU A 205 -2.42 -0.99 9.45
C LEU A 205 -2.06 -2.26 10.21
N GLY A 206 -2.36 -3.41 9.63
CA GLY A 206 -1.63 -4.60 9.99
C GLY A 206 -0.20 -4.41 9.50
N ILE A 207 0.66 -3.74 10.29
CA ILE A 207 2.11 -3.96 10.20
C ILE A 207 2.38 -5.31 10.87
N SER A 208 1.64 -6.34 10.46
CA SER A 208 2.12 -7.67 10.64
C SER A 208 3.29 -7.76 9.67
N ALA A 209 4.48 -8.09 10.18
CA ALA A 209 5.37 -8.94 9.39
C ALA A 209 4.47 -9.99 8.72
N PRO A 210 4.57 -10.18 7.40
CA PRO A 210 3.55 -10.90 6.65
C PRO A 210 3.23 -12.19 7.37
N ALA A 211 1.93 -12.44 7.58
CA ALA A 211 1.43 -13.47 8.48
C ALA A 211 2.29 -14.75 8.36
N PRO A 212 2.83 -15.29 9.47
CA PRO A 212 3.56 -16.53 9.39
C PRO A 212 2.62 -17.53 8.74
N VAL A 213 3.06 -18.12 7.63
CA VAL A 213 2.33 -19.21 7.00
C VAL A 213 2.17 -20.26 8.07
N THR A 214 0.96 -20.39 8.63
CA THR A 214 0.67 -21.33 9.70
C THR A 214 1.08 -22.70 9.21
N ALA A 215 2.07 -23.28 9.90
CA ALA A 215 2.51 -24.64 9.70
C ALA A 215 1.34 -25.58 10.01
N GLY A 216 0.56 -25.89 8.97
CA GLY A 216 -0.58 -26.79 9.05
C GLY A 216 -0.99 -27.21 7.64
N ALA A 217 -0.79 -28.50 7.36
CA ALA A 217 -1.07 -29.22 6.11
C ALA A 217 -0.10 -28.94 4.93
N THR A 218 0.98 -29.74 4.91
CA THR A 218 1.86 -30.04 3.77
C THR A 218 2.28 -28.85 2.91
N ALA A 219 3.17 -28.01 3.44
CA ALA A 219 3.92 -27.08 2.60
C ALA A 219 4.70 -27.89 1.55
N PRO A 220 4.57 -27.59 0.25
CA PRO A 220 5.16 -28.39 -0.84
C PRO A 220 6.69 -28.54 -0.77
N HIS A 221 7.35 -27.70 0.03
CA HIS A 221 8.80 -27.69 0.22
C HIS A 221 9.27 -28.20 1.60
N ALA A 222 8.36 -28.68 2.46
CA ALA A 222 8.71 -29.14 3.82
C ALA A 222 9.77 -30.26 3.85
N PRO A 223 9.70 -31.30 2.99
CA PRO A 223 10.75 -32.34 2.95
C PRO A 223 12.12 -31.78 2.59
N MET A 224 12.17 -30.85 1.64
CA MET A 224 13.42 -30.19 1.20
C MET A 224 14.03 -29.35 2.32
N LEU A 225 13.20 -28.59 3.04
CA LEU A 225 13.66 -27.78 4.17
C LEU A 225 14.15 -28.64 5.34
N GLN A 226 13.55 -29.81 5.55
CA GLN A 226 14.00 -30.75 6.56
C GLN A 226 15.35 -31.39 6.19
N ASP A 227 15.54 -31.76 4.91
CA ASP A 227 16.83 -32.23 4.40
C ASP A 227 17.92 -31.15 4.55
N LEU A 228 17.63 -29.91 4.17
CA LEU A 228 18.55 -28.77 4.36
C LEU A 228 18.97 -28.62 5.83
N ARG A 229 18.02 -28.62 6.77
CA ARG A 229 18.30 -28.53 8.21
C ARG A 229 19.18 -29.67 8.69
N THR A 230 18.95 -30.87 8.19
CA THR A 230 19.72 -32.06 8.54
C THR A 230 21.17 -31.90 8.07
N ARG A 231 21.38 -31.45 6.83
CA ARG A 231 22.73 -31.19 6.28
C ARG A 231 23.45 -30.06 7.00
N LEU A 232 22.75 -28.98 7.34
CA LEU A 232 23.30 -27.87 8.14
C LEU A 232 23.76 -28.35 9.52
N ALA A 233 22.95 -29.17 10.21
CA ALA A 233 23.30 -29.72 11.51
C ALA A 233 24.49 -30.72 11.45
N GLN A 234 24.68 -31.38 10.31
CA GLN A 234 25.79 -32.31 10.07
C GLN A 234 27.07 -31.61 9.58
N HIS A 235 26.99 -30.33 9.21
CA HIS A 235 28.14 -29.57 8.73
C HIS A 235 29.03 -29.16 9.91
N THR A 236 30.20 -29.79 10.02
CA THR A 236 31.13 -29.60 11.14
C THR A 236 32.46 -28.96 10.75
N ASP A 237 32.68 -28.69 9.45
CA ASP A 237 33.94 -28.11 8.96
C ASP A 237 34.00 -26.61 9.27
N PRO A 238 34.89 -26.16 10.19
CA PRO A 238 35.00 -24.76 10.55
C PRO A 238 35.74 -23.91 9.49
N HIS A 239 36.39 -24.53 8.50
CA HIS A 239 37.17 -23.84 7.47
C HIS A 239 36.41 -23.64 6.16
N ARG A 240 35.23 -24.25 6.01
CA ARG A 240 34.41 -24.15 4.79
C ARG A 240 32.98 -23.78 5.14
N PRO A 241 32.42 -22.68 4.59
CA PRO A 241 31.03 -22.36 4.83
C PRO A 241 30.11 -23.38 4.15
N PHE A 242 28.99 -23.70 4.79
CA PHE A 242 27.89 -24.39 4.13
C PHE A 242 27.15 -23.38 3.24
N VAL A 243 27.09 -23.64 1.93
CA VAL A 243 26.49 -22.72 0.96
C VAL A 243 25.24 -23.35 0.34
N THR A 244 24.11 -22.65 0.46
CA THR A 244 22.88 -22.97 -0.26
C THR A 244 22.65 -21.95 -1.37
N LEU A 245 22.54 -22.43 -2.62
CA LEU A 245 22.14 -21.60 -3.76
C LEU A 245 20.62 -21.75 -3.98
N SER A 246 19.91 -20.63 -4.00
CA SER A 246 18.49 -20.56 -4.37
C SER A 246 18.32 -19.59 -5.52
N TYR A 247 17.70 -20.04 -6.61
CA TYR A 247 17.38 -19.22 -7.77
C TYR A 247 16.02 -19.62 -8.34
N ALA A 248 15.43 -18.73 -9.10
CA ALA A 248 14.24 -19.01 -9.89
C ALA A 248 14.62 -18.94 -11.37
N GLN A 249 14.08 -19.85 -12.17
CA GLN A 249 14.25 -19.88 -13.62
C GLN A 249 12.90 -19.98 -14.30
N SER A 250 12.80 -19.44 -15.50
CA SER A 250 11.72 -19.73 -16.45
C SER A 250 11.87 -21.15 -17.03
N LEU A 251 10.83 -21.61 -17.73
CA LEU A 251 10.80 -22.94 -18.34
C LEU A 251 11.88 -23.13 -19.43
N ASP A 252 12.25 -22.07 -20.12
CA ASP A 252 13.33 -22.02 -21.11
C ASP A 252 14.72 -21.79 -20.48
N GLY A 253 14.83 -21.80 -19.15
CA GLY A 253 16.09 -21.72 -18.42
C GLY A 253 16.63 -20.31 -18.17
N SER A 254 15.86 -19.27 -18.49
CA SER A 254 16.26 -17.89 -18.19
C SER A 254 16.04 -17.54 -16.72
N ILE A 255 16.98 -16.80 -16.14
CA ILE A 255 16.89 -16.26 -14.77
C ILE A 255 16.65 -14.74 -14.75
N ALA A 256 16.65 -14.08 -15.92
CA ALA A 256 16.42 -12.65 -16.08
C ALA A 256 15.73 -12.35 -17.42
N ALA A 257 14.75 -11.43 -17.44
CA ALA A 257 14.05 -11.06 -18.68
C ALA A 257 14.92 -10.13 -19.55
N GLN A 258 15.47 -9.07 -18.96
CA GLN A 258 16.41 -8.14 -19.57
C GLN A 258 17.41 -7.63 -18.52
N PRO A 259 18.64 -7.24 -18.91
CA PRO A 259 19.60 -6.68 -17.97
C PRO A 259 19.03 -5.45 -17.24
N GLY A 260 19.02 -5.50 -15.89
CA GLY A 260 18.53 -4.40 -15.05
C GLY A 260 17.02 -4.31 -14.89
N ALA A 261 16.23 -5.22 -15.48
CA ALA A 261 14.78 -5.27 -15.29
C ALA A 261 14.39 -6.39 -14.31
N PRO A 262 13.66 -6.08 -13.22
CA PRO A 262 13.23 -7.09 -12.27
C PRO A 262 12.16 -8.00 -12.89
N MET A 263 12.35 -9.32 -12.78
CA MET A 263 11.38 -10.32 -13.25
C MET A 263 10.88 -11.14 -12.06
N ARG A 264 9.56 -11.17 -11.85
CA ARG A 264 8.96 -11.96 -10.77
C ARG A 264 8.62 -13.36 -11.26
N LEU A 265 9.52 -14.32 -10.99
CA LEU A 265 9.33 -15.74 -11.32
C LEU A 265 8.69 -16.54 -10.18
N SER A 266 8.94 -16.16 -8.92
CA SER A 266 8.53 -16.95 -7.76
C SER A 266 7.11 -16.63 -7.29
N GLY A 267 6.27 -17.66 -7.19
CA GLY A 267 4.97 -17.60 -6.52
C GLY A 267 5.07 -17.61 -4.99
N PRO A 268 3.95 -17.46 -4.27
CA PRO A 268 3.92 -17.33 -2.80
C PRO A 268 4.60 -18.49 -2.05
N ALA A 269 4.37 -19.73 -2.45
CA ALA A 269 4.97 -20.91 -1.81
C ALA A 269 6.51 -20.94 -1.95
N ALA A 270 7.02 -20.58 -3.13
CA ALA A 270 8.46 -20.49 -3.38
C ALA A 270 9.08 -19.33 -2.59
N MET A 271 8.39 -18.20 -2.46
CA MET A 271 8.86 -17.08 -1.63
C MET A 271 8.95 -17.47 -0.14
N ALA A 272 7.94 -18.18 0.39
CA ALA A 272 7.97 -18.68 1.76
C ALA A 272 9.16 -19.64 1.98
N MET A 273 9.44 -20.52 1.01
CA MET A 273 10.62 -21.39 1.01
C MET A 273 11.92 -20.59 1.03
N THR A 274 12.10 -19.58 0.17
CA THR A 274 13.30 -18.73 0.16
C THR A 274 13.51 -18.05 1.52
N HIS A 275 12.42 -17.61 2.16
CA HIS A 275 12.47 -17.01 3.48
C HIS A 275 12.85 -18.03 4.58
N ALA A 276 12.40 -19.28 4.49
CA ALA A 276 12.83 -20.36 5.38
C ALA A 276 14.31 -20.75 5.18
N VAL A 277 14.81 -20.73 3.94
CA VAL A 277 16.23 -20.93 3.67
C VAL A 277 17.06 -19.80 4.29
N ARG A 278 16.63 -18.54 4.14
CA ARG A 278 17.32 -17.39 4.77
C ARG A 278 17.37 -17.52 6.29
N ALA A 279 16.28 -17.93 6.92
CA ALA A 279 16.19 -18.11 8.38
C ALA A 279 17.14 -19.19 8.91
N ALA A 280 17.56 -20.13 8.05
CA ALA A 280 18.45 -21.22 8.41
C ALA A 280 19.94 -20.90 8.23
N HIS A 281 20.30 -19.70 7.74
CA HIS A 281 21.68 -19.32 7.46
C HIS A 281 22.08 -18.07 8.24
N ASP A 282 23.36 -17.97 8.60
CA ASP A 282 23.91 -16.81 9.31
C ASP A 282 24.12 -15.59 8.41
N ALA A 283 24.31 -15.82 7.11
CA ALA A 283 24.65 -14.79 6.13
C ALA A 283 23.96 -15.03 4.78
N ILE A 284 23.76 -13.94 4.04
CA ILE A 284 23.22 -13.94 2.67
C ILE A 284 24.16 -13.14 1.76
N LEU A 285 24.67 -13.81 0.74
CA LEU A 285 25.56 -13.20 -0.25
C LEU A 285 24.74 -12.56 -1.38
N VAL A 286 25.12 -11.36 -1.80
CA VAL A 286 24.53 -10.67 -2.95
C VAL A 286 25.60 -9.90 -3.72
N GLY A 287 25.51 -9.84 -5.04
CA GLY A 287 26.41 -9.01 -5.85
C GLY A 287 26.05 -7.53 -5.79
N ILE A 288 27.05 -6.65 -5.82
CA ILE A 288 26.85 -5.19 -5.79
C ILE A 288 25.92 -4.69 -6.90
N GLY A 289 25.99 -5.28 -8.10
CA GLY A 289 25.10 -4.93 -9.21
C GLY A 289 23.63 -5.17 -8.88
N THR A 290 23.31 -6.28 -8.21
CA THR A 290 21.96 -6.59 -7.73
C THR A 290 21.54 -5.65 -6.60
N VAL A 291 22.44 -5.29 -5.69
CA VAL A 291 22.14 -4.31 -4.64
C VAL A 291 21.75 -2.96 -5.24
N LEU A 292 22.52 -2.49 -6.22
CA LEU A 292 22.28 -1.20 -6.87
C LEU A 292 21.05 -1.19 -7.76
N ALA A 293 20.80 -2.29 -8.49
CA ALA A 293 19.66 -2.38 -9.41
C ALA A 293 18.33 -2.65 -8.68
N ASP A 294 18.33 -3.58 -7.73
CA ASP A 294 17.10 -4.14 -7.17
C ASP A 294 16.83 -3.70 -5.72
N ASN A 295 17.82 -3.14 -5.03
CA ASN A 295 17.78 -2.77 -3.60
C ASN A 295 17.06 -3.82 -2.74
N PRO A 296 17.52 -5.08 -2.73
CA PRO A 296 16.82 -6.16 -2.07
C PRO A 296 16.90 -6.00 -0.55
N ARG A 297 15.79 -6.28 0.15
CA ARG A 297 15.76 -6.21 1.62
C ARG A 297 16.61 -7.27 2.32
N LEU A 298 16.91 -8.39 1.66
CA LEU A 298 17.75 -9.51 2.16
C LEU A 298 17.35 -10.15 3.51
N THR A 299 16.22 -9.77 4.10
CA THR A 299 15.73 -10.25 5.40
C THR A 299 14.80 -11.46 5.32
N VAL A 300 14.53 -12.06 6.48
CA VAL A 300 13.44 -13.02 6.74
C VAL A 300 12.16 -12.24 7.10
N ARG A 301 11.03 -12.61 6.51
CA ARG A 301 9.77 -11.86 6.62
C ARG A 301 8.53 -12.76 6.60
N LEU A 302 8.54 -13.81 5.77
CA LEU A 302 7.36 -14.67 5.54
C LEU A 302 7.28 -15.91 6.45
N VAL A 303 8.28 -16.12 7.31
CA VAL A 303 8.38 -17.24 8.26
C VAL A 303 9.10 -16.76 9.51
N ASP A 304 9.00 -17.53 10.59
CA ASP A 304 9.75 -17.26 11.82
C ASP A 304 11.25 -17.57 11.65
N GLY A 305 12.10 -16.72 12.21
CA GLY A 305 13.55 -16.91 12.25
C GLY A 305 14.34 -15.60 12.17
N ALA A 306 15.63 -15.67 12.49
CA ALA A 306 16.54 -14.54 12.42
C ALA A 306 16.83 -14.15 10.96
N SER A 307 17.04 -12.86 10.70
CA SER A 307 17.52 -12.43 9.37
C SER A 307 19.01 -12.69 9.25
N PRO A 308 19.48 -13.25 8.12
CA PRO A 308 20.91 -13.44 7.87
C PRO A 308 21.61 -12.08 7.71
N ARG A 309 22.90 -12.04 8.02
CA ARG A 309 23.76 -10.88 7.75
C ARG A 309 23.99 -10.71 6.24
N PRO A 310 23.69 -9.54 5.65
CA PRO A 310 24.04 -9.27 4.26
C PRO A 310 25.56 -9.25 4.05
N VAL A 311 26.03 -9.95 3.02
CA VAL A 311 27.40 -9.92 2.55
C VAL A 311 27.37 -9.48 1.10
N VAL A 312 27.90 -8.28 0.82
CA VAL A 312 27.91 -7.73 -0.53
C VAL A 312 29.23 -8.06 -1.20
N LEU A 313 29.15 -8.75 -2.34
CA LEU A 313 30.30 -9.05 -3.19
C LEU A 313 30.45 -7.96 -4.25
N ASP A 314 31.53 -7.20 -4.17
CA ASP A 314 31.95 -6.27 -5.21
C ASP A 314 33.22 -6.81 -5.86
N SER A 315 33.20 -6.99 -7.19
CA SER A 315 34.37 -7.47 -7.94
C SER A 315 35.41 -6.38 -8.20
N LYS A 316 35.14 -5.13 -7.78
CA LYS A 316 36.01 -3.97 -8.00
C LYS A 316 36.63 -3.40 -6.71
N LEU A 317 36.29 -3.95 -5.55
CA LEU A 317 36.89 -3.60 -4.26
C LEU A 317 38.11 -4.47 -3.94
#